data_AF-A0A969E676-F1
#
_entry.id   AF-A0A969E676-F1
#
_cell.length_a   1.000
_cell.length_b   1.000
_cell.length_c   1.000
_cell.angle_alpha   90.00
_cell.angle_beta   90.00
_cell.angle_gamma   90.00
#
_symmetry.space_group_name_H-M   'P 1'
#
loop_
_entity.id
_entity.type
_entity.pdbx_description
1 polymer ?
#
loop_
_entity_poly.entity_id
_entity_poly.type
_entity_poly.pdbx_seq_one_letter_code
_entity_poly.pdbx_strand_id
1 'polypeptide(L)'
;MYYYNGSGVGVGDFNNDGLQDVFFSGNRVPNRLFLNRGDLKFEDATAQSGISDVKDWANGVAIVDINQDGLLDIYVSVLGRYAPYESHNKLYICTKIDGKGQPFFEEKSKEYGLDLVGFGTQAAFFDYDLDGDLDMFQLNHSVHSNGTFGPRAIFQGKNHPLSGDRFFRNDANPGSKKRRSSFYGNNR
;
A
#
# COMPACT_ATOMS: atom_id res chain seq x y z
N MET A 1 -2.60 21.83 -3.46
CA MET A 1 -3.10 22.00 -2.07
C MET A 1 -3.46 20.60 -1.59
N TYR A 2 -2.58 19.93 -0.85
CA TYR A 2 -2.68 18.50 -0.48
C TYR A 2 -2.86 18.27 1.04
N TYR A 3 -3.05 19.35 1.80
CA TYR A 3 -3.07 19.35 3.27
C TYR A 3 -4.30 18.65 3.90
N TYR A 4 -5.32 18.29 3.11
CA TYR A 4 -6.55 17.64 3.58
C TYR A 4 -6.88 16.33 2.85
N ASN A 5 -5.95 15.76 2.10
CA ASN A 5 -6.12 14.37 1.70
C ASN A 5 -6.00 13.54 2.97
N GLY A 6 -7.14 13.00 3.43
CA GLY A 6 -7.22 12.15 4.60
C GLY A 6 -6.22 10.99 4.50
N SER A 7 -5.78 10.51 5.66
CA SER A 7 -4.93 9.34 5.73
C SER A 7 -5.78 8.06 5.71
N GLY A 8 -5.18 6.93 5.38
CA GLY A 8 -5.82 5.63 5.33
C GLY A 8 -5.93 4.96 6.69
N VAL A 9 -6.95 4.13 6.82
CA VAL A 9 -7.13 3.17 7.90
C VAL A 9 -7.19 1.78 7.30
N GLY A 10 -6.45 0.85 7.88
CA GLY A 10 -6.56 -0.57 7.62
C GLY A 10 -7.10 -1.27 8.86
N VAL A 11 -8.05 -2.19 8.67
CA VAL A 11 -8.61 -3.00 9.74
C VAL A 11 -8.45 -4.46 9.34
N GLY A 12 -7.92 -5.28 10.25
CA GLY A 12 -7.64 -6.69 10.02
C GLY A 12 -7.15 -7.35 11.30
N ASP A 13 -7.09 -8.67 11.31
CA ASP A 13 -6.53 -9.44 12.42
C ASP A 13 -5.01 -9.63 12.16
N PHE A 14 -4.17 -8.69 12.62
CA PHE A 14 -2.74 -8.68 12.27
C PHE A 14 -1.94 -9.69 13.09
N ASN A 15 -2.47 -10.14 14.22
CA ASN A 15 -1.83 -11.08 15.12
C ASN A 15 -2.54 -12.45 15.21
N ASN A 16 -3.54 -12.69 14.36
CA ASN A 16 -4.31 -13.93 14.27
C ASN A 16 -4.95 -14.37 15.59
N ASP A 17 -5.41 -13.41 16.40
CA ASP A 17 -6.09 -13.68 17.68
C ASP A 17 -7.63 -13.68 17.57
N GLY A 18 -8.16 -13.44 16.37
CA GLY A 18 -9.59 -13.39 16.06
C GLY A 18 -10.23 -12.03 16.31
N LEU A 19 -9.48 -11.03 16.80
CA LEU A 19 -9.96 -9.67 16.98
C LEU A 19 -9.55 -8.78 15.81
N GLN A 20 -10.32 -7.72 15.59
CA GLN A 20 -10.00 -6.73 14.57
C GLN A 20 -9.09 -5.67 15.17
N ASP A 21 -7.86 -5.61 14.65
CA ASP A 21 -6.85 -4.60 14.94
C ASP A 21 -6.97 -3.43 13.97
N VAL A 22 -6.24 -2.34 14.25
CA VAL A 22 -6.30 -1.12 13.46
C VAL A 22 -4.91 -0.60 13.13
N PHE A 23 -4.67 -0.37 11.84
CA PHE A 23 -3.52 0.36 11.33
C PHE A 23 -3.96 1.74 10.84
N PHE A 24 -3.28 2.79 11.28
CA PHE A 24 -3.44 4.13 10.75
C PHE A 24 -2.18 4.52 10.01
N SER A 25 -2.33 4.95 8.75
CA SER A 25 -1.27 5.72 8.13
C SER A 25 -1.33 7.16 8.61
N GLY A 26 -0.24 7.91 8.48
CA GLY A 26 -0.19 9.32 8.86
C GLY A 26 0.24 10.24 7.71
N ASN A 27 -0.43 11.39 7.58
CA ASN A 27 0.06 12.46 6.70
C ASN A 27 1.09 13.29 7.46
N ARG A 28 2.38 13.12 7.14
CA ARG A 28 3.54 13.78 7.79
C ARG A 28 3.66 13.52 9.29
N VAL A 29 2.95 12.51 9.77
CA VAL A 29 3.13 11.90 11.08
C VAL A 29 3.36 10.41 10.86
N PRO A 30 4.02 9.73 11.80
CA PRO A 30 4.25 8.31 11.64
C PRO A 30 2.98 7.46 11.52
N ASN A 31 3.11 6.32 10.87
CA ASN A 31 2.10 5.28 10.88
C ASN A 31 2.01 4.64 12.29
N ARG A 32 0.84 4.09 12.62
CA ARG A 32 0.58 3.45 13.91
C ARG A 32 -0.19 2.15 13.73
N LEU A 33 0.23 1.12 14.46
CA LEU A 33 -0.46 -0.16 14.58
C LEU A 33 -0.99 -0.32 16.00
N PHE A 34 -2.27 -0.61 16.11
CA PHE A 34 -2.99 -0.82 17.36
C PHE A 34 -3.59 -2.20 17.39
N LEU A 35 -3.16 -3.02 18.36
CA LEU A 35 -3.72 -4.35 18.57
C LEU A 35 -4.91 -4.27 19.52
N ASN A 36 -6.00 -4.93 19.16
CA ASN A 36 -7.20 -5.01 19.96
C ASN A 36 -6.99 -6.02 21.09
N ARG A 37 -7.23 -5.58 22.33
CA ARG A 37 -7.11 -6.41 23.54
C ARG A 37 -8.48 -6.85 24.07
N GLY A 38 -9.52 -6.74 23.23
CA GLY A 38 -10.91 -6.96 23.58
C GLY A 38 -11.59 -5.67 24.06
N ASP A 39 -12.92 -5.68 24.07
CA ASP A 39 -13.76 -4.55 24.52
C ASP A 39 -13.42 -3.20 23.86
N LEU A 40 -12.94 -3.21 22.61
CA LEU A 40 -12.48 -2.03 21.88
C LEU A 40 -11.36 -1.25 22.62
N LYS A 41 -10.55 -1.97 23.41
CA LYS A 41 -9.35 -1.43 24.04
C LYS A 41 -8.15 -1.80 23.17
N PHE A 42 -7.32 -0.81 22.90
CA PHE A 42 -6.22 -0.95 21.96
C PHE A 42 -4.89 -0.69 22.63
N GLU A 43 -3.88 -1.48 22.27
CA GLU A 43 -2.49 -1.29 22.64
C GLU A 43 -1.68 -0.82 21.44
N ASP A 44 -0.85 0.21 21.60
CA ASP A 44 0.07 0.67 20.56
C ASP A 44 1.23 -0.34 20.41
N ALA A 45 1.22 -1.10 19.32
CA ALA A 45 2.22 -2.11 18.98
C ALA A 45 3.26 -1.60 17.98
N THR A 46 3.22 -0.31 17.63
CA THR A 46 3.98 0.25 16.51
C THR A 46 5.49 0.06 16.69
N ALA A 47 6.02 0.43 17.85
CA ALA A 47 7.47 0.45 18.08
C ALA A 47 8.13 -0.93 17.96
N GLN A 48 7.39 -2.00 18.27
CA GLN A 48 7.87 -3.38 18.23
C GLN A 48 7.62 -4.04 16.88
N SER A 49 6.67 -3.50 16.10
CA SER A 49 6.22 -4.09 14.84
C SER A 49 7.20 -3.98 13.68
N GLY A 50 8.22 -3.12 13.76
CA GLY A 50 9.12 -2.87 12.63
C GLY A 50 8.53 -1.97 11.52
N ILE A 51 7.28 -1.51 11.68
CA ILE A 51 6.71 -0.45 10.84
C ILE A 51 7.54 0.82 11.04
N SER A 52 8.04 1.38 9.93
CA SER A 52 8.97 2.50 9.98
C SER A 52 8.30 3.81 10.43
N ASP A 53 9.00 4.59 11.27
CA ASP A 53 8.54 5.90 11.77
C ASP A 53 8.76 7.02 10.72
N VAL A 54 8.65 6.68 9.43
CA VAL A 54 8.90 7.65 8.34
C VAL A 54 7.71 8.59 8.24
N LYS A 55 7.99 9.89 8.30
CA LYS A 55 7.00 10.96 8.19
C LYS A 55 6.69 11.29 6.74
N ASP A 56 6.29 10.26 6.02
CA ASP A 56 5.86 10.34 4.65
C ASP A 56 4.47 10.99 4.54
N TRP A 57 4.10 11.36 3.32
CA TRP A 57 2.75 11.83 3.02
C TRP A 57 1.89 10.63 2.63
N ALA A 58 1.51 9.83 3.62
CA ALA A 58 0.72 8.64 3.40
C ALA A 58 -0.75 9.00 3.13
N ASN A 59 -1.33 8.29 2.17
CA ASN A 59 -2.74 8.37 1.78
C ASN A 59 -3.40 7.02 2.14
N GLY A 60 -3.93 6.30 1.16
CA GLY A 60 -4.68 5.05 1.35
C GLY A 60 -3.84 3.87 1.85
N VAL A 61 -4.52 3.01 2.58
CA VAL A 61 -4.01 1.75 3.12
C VAL A 61 -4.82 0.60 2.50
N ALA A 62 -4.15 -0.46 2.09
CA ALA A 62 -4.78 -1.73 1.73
C ALA A 62 -4.21 -2.84 2.61
N ILE A 63 -5.10 -3.68 3.14
CA ILE A 63 -4.76 -4.84 3.95
C ILE A 63 -4.96 -6.08 3.10
N VAL A 64 -3.93 -6.91 2.98
CA VAL A 64 -3.89 -8.01 2.01
C VAL A 64 -2.91 -9.08 2.49
N ASP A 65 -3.20 -10.36 2.28
CA ASP A 65 -2.21 -11.43 2.37
C ASP A 65 -1.63 -11.65 0.97
N ILE A 66 -0.58 -10.90 0.61
CA ILE A 66 -0.10 -10.82 -0.78
C ILE A 66 0.71 -12.05 -1.18
N ASN A 67 1.29 -12.73 -0.19
CA ASN A 67 2.17 -13.88 -0.38
C ASN A 67 1.48 -15.22 -0.05
N GLN A 68 0.24 -15.18 0.46
CA GLN A 68 -0.59 -16.31 0.86
C GLN A 68 0.03 -17.15 1.97
N ASP A 69 0.65 -16.51 2.95
CA ASP A 69 1.21 -17.17 4.13
C ASP A 69 0.26 -17.18 5.34
N GLY A 70 -0.93 -16.58 5.21
CA GLY A 70 -1.94 -16.49 6.26
C GLY A 70 -1.67 -15.37 7.26
N LEU A 71 -0.72 -14.48 6.99
CA LEU A 71 -0.48 -13.26 7.74
C LEU A 71 -0.91 -12.05 6.90
N LEU A 72 -1.56 -11.09 7.54
CA LEU A 72 -1.97 -9.87 6.85
C LEU A 72 -0.79 -8.92 6.67
N ASP A 73 -0.54 -8.53 5.42
CA ASP A 73 0.40 -7.50 5.01
C ASP A 73 -0.30 -6.13 4.87
N ILE A 74 0.52 -5.07 4.86
CA ILE A 74 0.04 -3.69 4.81
C ILE A 74 0.68 -2.99 3.62
N TYR A 75 -0.14 -2.57 2.65
CA TYR A 75 0.28 -1.68 1.58
C TYR A 75 -0.14 -0.24 1.87
N VAL A 76 0.80 0.70 1.79
CA VAL A 76 0.57 2.13 2.04
C VAL A 76 0.89 2.92 0.78
N SER A 77 -0.12 3.61 0.24
CA SER A 77 0.07 4.59 -0.84
C SER A 77 0.71 5.84 -0.26
N VAL A 78 1.83 6.26 -0.82
CA VAL A 78 2.60 7.42 -0.38
C VAL A 78 2.78 8.37 -1.54
N LEU A 79 2.62 9.67 -1.28
CA LEU A 79 2.89 10.69 -2.28
C LEU A 79 4.40 10.83 -2.49
N GLY A 80 4.87 10.30 -3.62
CA GLY A 80 6.25 10.42 -4.09
C GLY A 80 6.44 11.61 -5.02
N ARG A 81 7.59 12.30 -4.91
CA ARG A 81 8.00 13.45 -5.75
C ARG A 81 7.13 14.71 -5.60
N TYR A 82 6.93 15.16 -4.37
CA TYR A 82 6.60 16.56 -4.11
C TYR A 82 7.75 17.18 -3.33
N ALA A 83 8.62 17.91 -4.02
CA ALA A 83 9.86 18.47 -3.46
C ALA A 83 9.58 19.18 -2.12
N PRO A 84 10.34 18.90 -1.05
CA PRO A 84 11.62 18.16 -1.02
C PRO A 84 11.51 16.64 -0.79
N TYR A 85 10.33 16.03 -0.89
CA TYR A 85 10.11 14.64 -0.49
C TYR A 85 10.27 13.64 -1.66
N GLU A 86 11.32 12.83 -1.59
CA GLU A 86 11.48 11.62 -2.39
C GLU A 86 11.03 10.43 -1.55
N SER A 87 9.80 9.99 -1.77
CA SER A 87 9.26 8.77 -1.17
C SER A 87 8.58 7.91 -2.23
N HIS A 88 8.20 6.70 -1.83
CA HIS A 88 7.56 5.67 -2.63
C HIS A 88 6.53 4.94 -1.78
N ASN A 89 5.55 4.32 -2.43
CA ASN A 89 4.61 3.43 -1.76
C ASN A 89 5.34 2.35 -0.96
N LYS A 90 4.78 1.95 0.18
CA LYS A 90 5.37 0.97 1.09
C LYS A 90 4.57 -0.32 1.07
N LEU A 91 5.27 -1.45 1.14
CA LEU A 91 4.66 -2.76 1.37
C LEU A 91 5.33 -3.36 2.60
N TYR A 92 4.60 -3.44 3.69
CA TYR A 92 5.06 -4.08 4.92
C TYR A 92 4.57 -5.53 4.92
N ILE A 93 5.49 -6.46 4.70
CA ILE A 93 5.22 -7.90 4.76
C ILE A 93 5.31 -8.37 6.20
N CYS A 94 4.25 -8.99 6.72
CA CYS A 94 4.28 -9.63 8.04
C CYS A 94 5.14 -10.88 7.94
N THR A 95 6.25 -10.93 8.69
CA THR A 95 7.21 -12.04 8.62
C THR A 95 7.03 -13.07 9.72
N LYS A 96 6.41 -12.66 10.84
CA LYS A 96 6.12 -13.51 12.00
C LYS A 96 5.20 -12.80 12.99
N ILE A 97 4.55 -13.60 13.81
CA ILE A 97 3.94 -13.20 15.07
C ILE A 97 4.71 -13.91 16.19
N ASP A 98 5.13 -13.21 17.25
CA ASP A 98 5.80 -13.86 18.37
C ASP A 98 4.83 -14.57 19.32
N GLY A 99 5.37 -15.27 20.32
CA GLY A 99 4.57 -16.00 21.31
C GLY A 99 3.71 -15.11 22.22
N LYS A 100 3.77 -13.78 22.10
CA LYS A 100 2.93 -12.82 22.81
C LYS A 100 1.89 -12.17 21.91
N GLY A 101 1.80 -12.58 20.64
CA GLY A 101 0.88 -11.98 19.68
C GLY A 101 1.37 -10.64 19.13
N GLN A 102 2.67 -10.35 19.17
CA GLN A 102 3.25 -9.17 18.49
C GLN A 102 3.60 -9.52 17.04
N PRO A 103 2.99 -8.88 16.03
CA PRO A 103 3.38 -9.04 14.64
C PRO A 103 4.63 -8.22 14.30
N PHE A 104 5.46 -8.74 13.39
CA PHE A 104 6.70 -8.11 12.93
C PHE A 104 6.71 -7.99 11.41
N PHE A 105 6.94 -6.79 10.92
CA PHE A 105 6.86 -6.42 9.53
C PHE A 105 8.23 -6.01 8.96
N GLU A 106 8.42 -6.32 7.68
CA GLU A 106 9.56 -5.85 6.88
C GLU A 106 9.05 -5.07 5.68
N GLU A 107 9.65 -3.90 5.40
CA GLU A 107 9.33 -3.12 4.21
C GLU A 107 9.98 -3.76 2.97
N LYS A 108 9.16 -4.22 2.02
CA LYS A 108 9.58 -5.00 0.83
C LYS A 108 9.02 -4.47 -0.48
N SER A 109 8.51 -3.24 -0.54
CA SER A 109 7.93 -2.68 -1.77
C SER A 109 8.83 -2.85 -2.99
N LYS A 110 10.14 -2.57 -2.84
CA LYS A 110 11.12 -2.72 -3.91
C LYS A 110 11.34 -4.17 -4.35
N GLU A 111 11.30 -5.12 -3.42
CA GLU A 111 11.47 -6.55 -3.75
C GLU A 111 10.30 -7.07 -4.59
N TYR A 112 9.09 -6.54 -4.36
CA TYR A 112 7.87 -6.88 -5.08
C TYR A 112 7.64 -6.02 -6.33
N GLY A 113 8.47 -5.00 -6.58
CA GLY A 113 8.28 -4.04 -7.68
C GLY A 113 7.10 -3.07 -7.46
N LEU A 114 6.70 -2.88 -6.20
CA LEU A 114 5.59 -2.03 -5.77
C LEU A 114 6.05 -0.73 -5.07
N ASP A 115 7.33 -0.37 -5.18
CA ASP A 115 7.92 0.90 -4.72
C ASP A 115 7.56 2.06 -5.67
N LEU A 116 6.27 2.17 -5.96
CA LEU A 116 5.74 3.14 -6.92
C LEU A 116 5.98 4.57 -6.43
N VAL A 117 6.51 5.41 -7.32
CA VAL A 117 6.69 6.85 -7.09
C VAL A 117 5.64 7.61 -7.89
N GLY A 118 4.83 8.41 -7.20
CA GLY A 118 3.81 9.25 -7.83
C GLY A 118 2.76 9.72 -6.83
N PHE A 119 1.57 10.04 -7.33
CA PHE A 119 0.49 10.57 -6.50
C PHE A 119 -0.54 9.49 -6.14
N GLY A 120 -0.07 8.34 -5.65
CA GLY A 120 -0.92 7.21 -5.28
C GLY A 120 -1.92 7.60 -4.17
N THR A 121 -3.20 7.27 -4.37
CA THR A 121 -4.27 7.54 -3.41
C THR A 121 -4.70 6.29 -2.66
N GLN A 122 -4.87 5.18 -3.37
CA GLN A 122 -5.35 3.91 -2.83
C GLN A 122 -4.91 2.78 -3.76
N ALA A 123 -4.81 1.57 -3.23
CA ALA A 123 -4.64 0.37 -4.02
C ALA A 123 -5.76 -0.63 -3.73
N ALA A 124 -6.08 -1.46 -4.73
CA ALA A 124 -6.91 -2.65 -4.57
C ALA A 124 -6.11 -3.87 -5.06
N PHE A 125 -6.19 -4.96 -4.31
CA PHE A 125 -5.58 -6.24 -4.65
C PHE A 125 -6.67 -7.28 -4.92
N PHE A 126 -6.57 -8.02 -6.01
CA PHE A 126 -7.54 -9.03 -6.42
C PHE A 126 -6.93 -9.97 -7.46
N ASP A 127 -7.43 -11.21 -7.53
CA ASP A 127 -7.03 -12.20 -8.53
C ASP A 127 -7.82 -11.94 -9.83
N TYR A 128 -7.23 -11.21 -10.78
CA TYR A 128 -7.92 -10.77 -11.99
C TYR A 128 -8.07 -11.88 -13.03
N ASP A 129 -7.07 -12.73 -13.17
CA ASP A 129 -7.02 -13.78 -14.18
C ASP A 129 -7.32 -15.19 -13.67
N LEU A 130 -7.64 -15.31 -12.38
CA LEU A 130 -8.04 -16.53 -11.68
C LEU A 130 -6.92 -17.57 -11.61
N ASP A 131 -5.66 -17.13 -11.56
CA ASP A 131 -4.51 -18.00 -11.40
C ASP A 131 -4.10 -18.26 -9.94
N GLY A 132 -4.79 -17.59 -9.02
CA GLY A 132 -4.62 -17.75 -7.59
C GLY A 132 -3.46 -16.96 -7.01
N ASP A 133 -2.88 -16.01 -7.73
CA ASP A 133 -2.08 -14.93 -7.17
C ASP A 133 -2.86 -13.59 -7.19
N LEU A 134 -2.40 -12.60 -6.41
CA LEU A 134 -3.09 -11.31 -6.33
C LEU A 134 -2.42 -10.28 -7.25
N ASP A 135 -3.21 -9.72 -8.14
CA ASP A 135 -2.88 -8.54 -8.95
C ASP A 135 -3.16 -7.26 -8.16
N MET A 136 -2.67 -6.13 -8.69
CA MET A 136 -2.83 -4.83 -8.04
C MET A 136 -3.34 -3.77 -9.02
N PHE A 137 -4.36 -3.02 -8.59
CA PHE A 137 -4.80 -1.80 -9.24
C PHE A 137 -4.48 -0.59 -8.36
N GLN A 138 -3.60 0.30 -8.83
CA GLN A 138 -3.20 1.53 -8.17
C GLN A 138 -4.04 2.70 -8.67
N LEU A 139 -4.75 3.36 -7.76
CA LEU A 139 -5.43 4.62 -8.00
C LEU A 139 -4.44 5.78 -7.81
N ASN A 140 -4.41 6.72 -8.75
CA ASN A 140 -3.52 7.88 -8.70
C ASN A 140 -4.31 9.19 -8.79
N HIS A 141 -3.86 10.23 -8.10
CA HIS A 141 -4.33 11.57 -8.38
C HIS A 141 -3.91 12.04 -9.78
N SER A 142 -4.76 12.90 -10.36
CA SER A 142 -4.43 13.67 -11.54
C SER A 142 -3.33 14.70 -11.23
N VAL A 143 -2.31 14.78 -12.08
CA VAL A 143 -1.20 15.75 -11.93
C VAL A 143 -1.53 17.16 -12.44
N HIS A 144 -2.78 17.42 -12.83
CA HIS A 144 -3.10 18.63 -13.58
C HIS A 144 -3.30 19.85 -12.67
N SER A 145 -2.57 20.93 -12.97
CA SER A 145 -2.84 22.29 -12.48
C SER A 145 -3.94 22.95 -13.32
N ASN A 146 -4.65 23.93 -12.72
CA ASN A 146 -5.66 24.77 -13.37
C ASN A 146 -5.21 25.23 -14.78
N GLY A 147 -5.84 24.70 -15.83
CA GLY A 147 -5.50 25.05 -17.22
C GLY A 147 -6.09 24.14 -18.32
N THR A 148 -6.74 23.03 -17.97
CA THR A 148 -7.32 22.05 -18.91
C THR A 148 -8.68 22.46 -19.51
N PHE A 149 -8.91 23.75 -19.73
CA PHE A 149 -10.05 24.22 -20.53
C PHE A 149 -9.62 24.26 -22.00
N GLY A 150 -9.55 23.11 -22.66
CA GLY A 150 -9.16 23.00 -24.06
C GLY A 150 -9.91 21.88 -24.79
N PRO A 151 -10.04 21.94 -26.12
CA PRO A 151 -10.69 20.90 -26.90
C PRO A 151 -10.10 19.51 -26.64
N ARG A 152 -10.96 18.48 -26.45
CA ARG A 152 -10.58 17.08 -26.19
C ARG A 152 -9.52 16.52 -27.16
N ALA A 153 -9.56 16.95 -28.42
CA ALA A 153 -8.61 16.54 -29.45
C ALA A 153 -7.14 16.86 -29.09
N ILE A 154 -6.88 17.88 -28.29
CA ILE A 154 -5.52 18.29 -27.88
C ILE A 154 -4.92 17.32 -26.85
N PHE A 155 -5.77 16.54 -26.17
CA PHE A 155 -5.39 15.62 -25.10
C PHE A 155 -5.49 14.15 -25.50
N GLN A 156 -6.06 13.83 -26.67
CA GLN A 156 -6.12 12.45 -27.17
C GLN A 156 -4.69 11.90 -27.41
N GLY A 157 -4.40 10.73 -26.83
CA GLY A 157 -3.11 10.05 -26.97
C GLY A 157 -1.96 10.64 -26.13
N LYS A 158 -2.23 11.64 -25.27
CA LYS A 158 -1.23 12.18 -24.34
C LYS A 158 -1.36 11.50 -22.98
N ASN A 159 -0.34 10.71 -22.62
CA ASN A 159 -0.21 10.11 -21.29
C ASN A 159 0.87 10.84 -20.50
N HIS A 160 0.61 11.10 -19.21
CA HIS A 160 1.62 11.65 -18.31
C HIS A 160 2.20 10.52 -17.45
N PRO A 161 3.54 10.37 -17.33
CA PRO A 161 4.15 9.21 -16.67
C PRO A 161 3.86 9.12 -15.17
N LEU A 162 3.32 10.17 -14.55
CA LEU A 162 2.94 10.23 -13.13
C LEU A 162 1.41 10.32 -12.89
N SER A 163 0.60 10.23 -13.95
CA SER A 163 -0.86 10.37 -13.89
C SER A 163 -1.54 9.15 -14.48
N GLY A 164 -2.78 8.91 -14.06
CA GLY A 164 -3.58 7.78 -14.53
C GLY A 164 -3.43 6.58 -13.62
N ASP A 165 -4.53 5.86 -13.45
CA ASP A 165 -4.55 4.62 -12.66
C ASP A 165 -3.73 3.54 -13.37
N ARG A 166 -3.12 2.65 -12.60
CA ARG A 166 -2.20 1.64 -13.13
C ARG A 166 -2.64 0.26 -12.69
N PHE A 167 -2.68 -0.66 -13.64
CA PHE A 167 -2.85 -2.08 -13.36
C PHE A 167 -1.49 -2.77 -13.41
N PHE A 168 -1.23 -3.58 -12.40
CA PHE A 168 -0.04 -4.41 -12.26
C PHE A 168 -0.48 -5.86 -12.16
N ARG A 169 0.01 -6.65 -13.11
CA ARG A 169 -0.21 -8.09 -13.07
C ARG A 169 0.90 -8.76 -12.26
N ASN A 170 0.52 -9.66 -11.37
CA ASN A 170 1.45 -10.58 -10.76
C ASN A 170 1.44 -11.88 -11.58
N ASP A 171 2.62 -12.42 -11.87
CA ASP A 171 2.77 -13.68 -12.59
C ASP A 171 3.74 -14.54 -11.74
N ALA A 172 3.26 -15.01 -10.59
CA ALA A 172 4.03 -15.87 -9.71
C ALA A 172 4.17 -17.27 -10.34
N ASN A 173 5.41 -17.77 -10.41
CA ASN A 173 5.68 -19.06 -11.04
C ASN A 173 4.92 -20.20 -10.31
N PRO A 174 4.03 -20.96 -10.99
CA PRO A 174 3.27 -22.03 -10.35
C PRO A 174 4.22 -23.16 -9.92
N GLY A 175 4.59 -23.18 -8.64
CA GLY A 175 5.39 -24.25 -8.03
C GLY A 175 6.57 -23.84 -7.15
N SER A 176 6.91 -22.56 -7.02
CA SER A 176 7.98 -22.15 -6.08
C SER A 176 7.42 -21.96 -4.66
N LYS A 177 7.99 -22.67 -3.68
CA LYS A 177 7.70 -22.51 -2.24
C LYS A 177 7.97 -21.10 -1.68
N LYS A 178 8.62 -20.24 -2.49
CA LYS A 178 8.73 -18.80 -2.30
C LYS A 178 8.12 -18.18 -3.55
N ARG A 179 6.87 -17.75 -3.50
CA ARG A 179 6.23 -17.00 -4.59
C ARG A 179 6.97 -15.67 -4.70
N ARG A 180 7.88 -15.56 -5.67
CA ARG A 180 8.51 -14.29 -6.00
C ARG A 180 7.55 -13.59 -6.93
N SER A 181 6.68 -12.76 -6.38
CA SER A 181 5.82 -11.88 -7.16
C SER A 181 6.63 -10.70 -7.66
N SER A 182 6.68 -10.52 -8.97
CA SER A 182 7.16 -9.29 -9.58
C SER A 182 5.98 -8.72 -10.34
N PHE A 183 5.51 -7.56 -9.89
CA PHE A 183 4.39 -6.87 -10.51
C PHE A 183 4.85 -6.18 -11.80
N TYR A 184 4.19 -6.48 -12.92
CA TYR A 184 4.46 -5.82 -14.20
C TYR A 184 3.34 -4.83 -14.52
N GLY A 185 3.66 -3.54 -14.50
CA GLY A 185 2.71 -2.46 -14.78
C GLY A 185 2.64 -2.13 -16.28
N ASN A 186 1.42 -1.98 -16.81
CA ASN A 186 1.21 -1.42 -18.15
C ASN A 186 0.69 0.02 -18.02
N ASN A 187 1.49 1.00 -18.46
CA ASN A 187 1.04 2.39 -18.60
C ASN A 187 0.17 2.50 -19.86
N ARG A 188 -1.11 2.11 -19.78
CA ARG A 188 -2.07 2.36 -20.86
C ARG A 188 -2.72 3.72 -20.70
#